data_AF-A0A150U3R4-F1
#
_entry.id   AF-A0A150U3R4-F1
#
_cell.length_a   1.000
_cell.length_b   1.000
_cell.length_c   1.000
_cell.angle_alpha   90.00
_cell.angle_beta   90.00
_cell.angle_gamma   90.00
#
_symmetry.space_group_name_H-M   'P 1'
#
loop_
_entity.id
_entity.type
_entity.pdbx_description
1 polymer ?
#
loop_
_entity_poly.entity_id
_entity_poly.type
_entity_poly.pdbx_seq_one_letter_code
_entity_poly.pdbx_strand_id
1 'polypeptide(L)' 'MHEGDPMSDSFQDALAGLAAIVGDKHVIAPGPDQEPYVVDWRGRYHGRAVAVVKPGSTAEVA' A
#
# COMPACT_ATOMS: atom_id res chain seq x y z
N MET A 1 -12.45 -16.35 -18.83
CA MET A 1 -12.93 -15.09 -18.24
C MET A 1 -12.43 -15.15 -16.81
N HIS A 2 -11.41 -14.36 -16.44
CA HIS A 2 -10.81 -14.47 -15.11
C HIS A 2 -11.84 -13.98 -14.08
N GLU A 3 -12.51 -14.93 -13.44
CA GLU A 3 -13.36 -14.69 -12.29
C GLU A 3 -12.41 -14.35 -11.15
N GLY A 4 -12.33 -13.06 -10.81
CA GLY A 4 -11.53 -12.57 -9.69
C GLY A 4 -11.99 -13.23 -8.40
N ASP A 5 -11.05 -13.55 -7.51
CA ASP A 5 -11.41 -13.96 -6.16
C ASP A 5 -12.05 -12.74 -5.46
N PRO A 6 -13.30 -12.85 -4.95
CA PRO A 6 -14.01 -11.72 -4.35
C PRO A 6 -13.23 -11.09 -3.18
N MET A 7 -12.40 -11.86 -2.49
CA MET A 7 -11.54 -11.33 -1.44
C MET A 7 -10.39 -10.46 -2.01
N SER A 8 -9.82 -10.88 -3.13
CA SER A 8 -8.81 -10.11 -3.86
C SER A 8 -9.38 -8.83 -4.47
N ASP A 9 -10.62 -8.86 -4.98
CA ASP A 9 -11.28 -7.68 -5.58
C ASP A 9 -11.58 -6.60 -4.53
N SER A 10 -12.16 -6.99 -3.38
CA SER A 10 -12.40 -6.05 -2.27
C SER A 10 -11.11 -5.41 -1.75
N PHE A 11 -9.99 -6.13 -1.83
CA PHE A 11 -8.68 -5.62 -1.47
C PHE A 11 -8.14 -4.60 -2.49
N GLN A 12 -8.37 -4.81 -3.80
CA GLN A 12 -8.04 -3.82 -4.83
C GLN A 12 -8.89 -2.55 -4.68
N ASP A 13 -10.18 -2.70 -4.36
CA ASP A 13 -11.07 -1.56 -4.09
C ASP A 13 -10.58 -0.71 -2.92
N ALA A 14 -10.08 -1.36 -1.86
CA ALA A 14 -9.48 -0.65 -0.72
C ALA A 14 -8.23 0.15 -1.12
N LEU A 15 -7.35 -0.43 -1.96
CA LEU A 15 -6.17 0.28 -2.46
C LEU A 15 -6.54 1.46 -3.38
N ALA A 16 -7.56 1.29 -4.23
CA ALA A 16 -8.08 2.37 -5.06
C ALA A 16 -8.67 3.50 -4.21
N GLY A 17 -9.40 3.17 -3.13
CA GLY A 17 -9.91 4.15 -2.17
C GLY A 17 -8.81 4.93 -1.46
N LEU A 18 -7.74 4.25 -1.04
CA LEU A 18 -6.57 4.90 -0.44
C LEU A 18 -5.88 5.83 -1.43
N ALA A 19 -5.69 5.39 -2.68
CA ALA A 19 -5.11 6.19 -3.74
C ALA A 19 -5.97 7.42 -4.08
N ALA A 20 -7.30 7.33 -3.96
CA ALA A 20 -8.19 8.49 -4.12
C ALA A 20 -8.02 9.55 -3.02
N ILE A 21 -7.59 9.16 -1.81
CA ILE A 21 -7.37 10.08 -0.68
C ILE A 21 -6.01 10.75 -0.79
N VAL A 22 -4.94 9.96 -0.92
CA VAL A 22 -3.55 10.48 -0.90
C VAL A 22 -3.01 10.81 -2.29
N GLY A 23 -3.66 10.35 -3.35
CA GLY A 23 -3.16 10.37 -4.73
C GLY A 23 -2.25 9.18 -5.06
N ASP A 24 -2.32 8.69 -6.30
CA ASP A 24 -1.61 7.49 -6.76
C ASP A 24 -0.10 7.50 -6.47
N LYS A 25 0.54 8.68 -6.58
CA LYS A 25 1.99 8.84 -6.33
C LYS A 25 2.40 8.58 -4.88
N HIS A 26 1.43 8.59 -3.96
CA HIS A 26 1.63 8.35 -2.54
C HIS A 26 1.27 6.91 -2.14
N VAL A 27 0.88 6.05 -3.09
CA VAL A 27 0.68 4.62 -2.86
C VAL A 27 1.78 3.82 -3.57
N ILE A 28 2.72 3.27 -2.80
CA ILE A 28 3.84 2.49 -3.30
C ILE A 28 3.44 1.01 -3.35
N ALA A 29 3.41 0.46 -4.56
CA ALA A 29 3.16 -0.96 -4.80
C ALA A 29 4.38 -1.83 -4.39
N PRO A 30 4.21 -3.15 -4.25
CA PRO A 30 5.32 -4.05 -3.94
C PRO A 30 6.42 -3.97 -4.99
N GLY A 31 7.66 -3.76 -4.56
CA GLY A 31 8.81 -3.57 -5.43
C GLY A 31 10.00 -2.89 -4.74
N PRO A 32 11.07 -2.54 -5.48
CA PRO A 32 12.28 -1.95 -4.91
C PRO A 32 12.03 -0.66 -4.11
N ASP A 33 11.06 0.14 -4.54
CA ASP A 33 10.68 1.39 -3.86
C ASP A 33 10.01 1.16 -2.50
N GLN A 34 9.52 -0.06 -2.25
CA GLN A 34 8.92 -0.47 -0.99
C GLN A 34 9.96 -0.92 0.05
N GLU A 35 11.12 -1.40 -0.40
CA GLU A 35 12.16 -2.02 0.44
C GLU A 35 12.53 -1.20 1.69
N PRO A 36 12.70 0.14 1.62
CA PRO A 36 13.04 0.94 2.80
C PRO A 36 11.96 0.97 3.89
N TYR A 37 10.73 0.59 3.55
CA TYR A 37 9.56 0.66 4.42
C TYR A 37 9.15 -0.70 5.01
N VAL A 38 9.60 -1.81 4.41
CA VAL A 38 9.32 -3.16 4.88
C VAL A 38 10.43 -3.74 5.73
N VAL A 39 11.55 -3.03 5.87
CA VAL A 39 12.68 -3.41 6.71
C VAL A 39 12.74 -2.51 7.94
N ASP A 40 12.84 -3.13 9.13
CA ASP A 40 13.05 -2.39 10.37
C ASP A 40 14.42 -1.67 10.36
N TRP A 41 14.56 -0.59 11.14
CA TRP A 41 15.79 0.23 11.22
C TRP A 41 17.07 -0.56 11.57
N ARG A 42 16.94 -1.76 12.16
CA ARG A 42 18.08 -2.65 12.47
C ARG A 42 18.44 -3.62 11.34
N GLY A 43 17.66 -3.66 10.27
CA GLY A 43 17.82 -4.61 9.16
C GLY A 43 17.53 -6.07 9.53
N ARG A 44 16.92 -6.33 10.71
CA ARG A 44 16.72 -7.70 11.21
C ARG A 44 15.38 -8.31 10.84
N TYR A 45 14.38 -7.47 10.59
CA TYR A 45 13.02 -7.92 10.26
C TYR A 45 12.64 -7.34 8.91
N HIS A 46 12.17 -8.23 8.03
CA HIS A 46 11.61 -7.90 6.74
C HIS A 46 10.15 -8.35 6.72
N GLY A 47 9.23 -7.40 6.71
CA GLY A 47 7.80 -7.63 6.58
C GLY A 47 7.37 -7.81 5.12
N ARG A 48 6.12 -8.19 4.91
CA ARG A 48 5.51 -8.21 3.58
C ARG A 48 4.29 -7.31 3.60
N ALA A 49 4.38 -6.18 2.90
CA ALA A 49 3.31 -5.22 2.77
C ALA A 49 2.72 -5.26 1.36
N VAL A 50 1.40 -5.14 1.29
CA VAL A 50 0.64 -5.09 0.04
C VAL A 50 0.75 -3.74 -0.67
N ALA A 51 0.92 -2.66 0.09
CA ALA A 51 1.25 -1.33 -0.38
C ALA A 51 1.80 -0.50 0.79
N VAL A 52 2.50 0.60 0.49
CA VAL A 52 2.87 1.63 1.46
C VAL A 52 2.18 2.93 1.08
N VAL A 53 1.42 3.51 2.01
CA VAL A 53 0.65 4.75 1.81
C VAL A 53 1.37 5.90 2.51
N LYS A 54 1.61 7.01 1.79
CA LYS A 54 2.38 8.17 2.24
C LYS A 54 1.52 9.44 2.28
N PRO A 55 0.68 9.62 3.30
CA PRO A 55 -0.15 10.81 3.44
C PRO A 55 0.72 12.08 3.56
N GLY A 56 0.28 13.17 2.94
CA GLY A 56 0.88 14.50 3.01
C GLY A 56 0.32 15.37 4.13
N SER A 57 -0.79 14.96 4.74
CA SER A 57 -1.44 15.68 5.83
C SER A 57 -2.06 14.74 6.87
N THR A 58 -2.34 15.25 8.07
CA THR A 58 -3.05 14.49 9.11
C THR A 58 -4.52 14.24 8.74
N ALA A 59 -5.10 15.07 7.88
CA ALA A 59 -6.48 14.91 7.41
C ALA A 59 -6.64 13.66 6.53
N GLU A 60 -5.60 13.30 5.75
CA GLU A 60 -5.59 12.09 4.91
C GLU A 60 -5.50 10.79 5.72
N VAL A 61 -5.27 10.86 7.03
CA VAL A 61 -5.18 9.70 7.94
C VAL A 61 -6.48 9.47 8.73
N ALA A 62 -7.33 10.49 8.87
CA ALA A 62 -8.51 10.50 9.74
C ALA A 62 -9.68 9.69 9.16
#